data_AF-A0A8S1ZBI4-F1
#
_entry.id   AF-A0A8S1ZBI4-F1
#
_cell.length_a   1.000
_cell.length_b   1.000
_cell.length_c   1.000
_cell.angle_alpha   90.00
_cell.angle_beta   90.00
_cell.angle_gamma   90.00
#
_symmetry.space_group_name_H-M   'P 1'
#
loop_
_entity.id
_entity.type
_entity.pdbx_description
1 polymer ?
#
loop_
_entity_poly.entity_id
_entity_poly.type
_entity_poly.pdbx_seq_one_letter_code
_entity_poly.pdbx_strand_id
1 'polypeptide(L)'
;MKEPVSLPLSLQRTRSFFSSPASQLQSSRLIESSSVCFLSFCCESMALWMDAGATPTTENEKADLEAISALKESAAIEFKEQGNECVRKGKKHYSEAIDCYTKAINQGVLSDSETSILFSNRSHVNLLLGNYRRALTDAEESMRLCPHNVKAVYRAAKASMSLDLLNEAKSYCEKGIENDPSNEDMKKLLKLVNSKKQEKEQHEAQVSRAVVEAKACLSAIENRGVKIGKAMYRELTGLKKPMLDKNNILHWPVLLLYAEAMTSDFVEDFCETDMFATHLDMISFFQFPFQSLFLFLHLIWITFIDYLCSMHFMSFLSALNMFSEDSPPLPWDKNNEYSRDVIELYYEASSGTPLPRSRVLQYLLEGTKGSQAETTGEEDTSVTKTPSYMKGSSGMVKVNERRTLHDVLKEPKFVIPEIPVFYIVSKRSKFYKDFIAGKWSPPN
;
A
#
# COMPACT_ATOMS: atom_id res chain seq x y z
N MET A 1 18.47 28.54 -70.41
CA MET A 1 17.36 27.67 -69.96
C MET A 1 16.18 28.60 -69.73
N LYS A 2 15.03 28.25 -70.33
CA LYS A 2 13.94 29.18 -70.66
C LYS A 2 13.21 29.73 -69.41
N GLU A 3 12.97 31.04 -69.48
CA GLU A 3 12.04 31.81 -68.68
C GLU A 3 10.55 31.59 -69.11
N PRO A 4 9.56 32.13 -68.35
CA PRO A 4 8.18 31.66 -68.22
C PRO A 4 7.22 32.29 -69.26
N VAL A 5 5.89 32.02 -69.18
CA VAL A 5 4.78 32.96 -69.47
C VAL A 5 3.36 32.33 -69.33
N SER A 6 2.49 33.07 -68.62
CA SER A 6 1.02 33.30 -68.70
C SER A 6 -0.10 32.22 -68.61
N LEU A 7 -1.08 32.56 -67.74
CA LEU A 7 -2.55 32.30 -67.74
C LEU A 7 -3.24 32.43 -69.13
N PRO A 8 -4.45 31.85 -69.43
CA PRO A 8 -5.77 32.37 -68.93
C PRO A 8 -7.05 31.47 -68.91
N LEU A 9 -8.09 31.96 -68.20
CA LEU A 9 -9.58 31.97 -68.40
C LEU A 9 -10.39 30.86 -69.12
N SER A 10 -11.48 30.38 -68.48
CA SER A 10 -12.91 30.35 -68.95
C SER A 10 -13.76 29.39 -68.05
N LEU A 11 -14.82 29.80 -67.34
CA LEU A 11 -16.23 30.12 -67.70
C LEU A 11 -17.11 28.93 -68.17
N GLN A 12 -18.11 28.59 -67.34
CA GLN A 12 -19.53 28.21 -67.64
C GLN A 12 -20.11 26.88 -67.10
N ARG A 13 -21.09 27.06 -66.19
CA ARG A 13 -22.36 26.35 -65.92
C ARG A 13 -22.88 25.32 -66.95
N THR A 14 -23.42 24.19 -66.46
CA THR A 14 -24.78 23.59 -66.69
C THR A 14 -24.93 22.32 -65.82
N ARG A 15 -25.84 22.22 -64.83
CA ARG A 15 -27.25 21.74 -64.80
C ARG A 15 -27.60 20.44 -65.55
N SER A 16 -27.89 19.37 -64.79
CA SER A 16 -28.93 18.32 -65.01
C SER A 16 -28.98 17.45 -63.72
N PHE A 17 -29.99 17.52 -62.83
CA PHE A 17 -31.40 17.06 -62.85
C PHE A 17 -31.65 15.57 -63.18
N PHE A 18 -32.59 15.01 -62.40
CA PHE A 18 -33.14 13.64 -62.27
C PHE A 18 -32.35 12.65 -61.38
N SER A 19 -32.93 11.94 -60.41
CA SER A 19 -34.26 11.93 -59.77
C SER A 19 -34.24 10.90 -58.63
N SER A 20 -34.94 11.20 -57.53
CA SER A 20 -35.29 10.29 -56.42
C SER A 20 -36.29 9.20 -56.87
N PRO A 21 -36.51 8.10 -56.11
CA PRO A 21 -37.53 8.14 -55.04
C PRO A 21 -37.09 7.37 -53.77
N ALA A 22 -37.21 7.94 -52.56
CA ALA A 22 -38.38 8.05 -51.69
C ALA A 22 -38.44 6.95 -50.61
N SER A 23 -38.21 7.36 -49.37
CA SER A 23 -38.95 6.84 -48.20
C SER A 23 -39.06 7.96 -47.17
N GLN A 24 -40.16 8.71 -47.31
CA GLN A 24 -40.65 9.72 -46.39
C GLN A 24 -41.10 9.03 -45.10
N LEU A 25 -40.44 9.30 -43.97
CA LEU A 25 -41.00 9.23 -42.60
C LEU A 25 -39.91 9.59 -41.56
N GLN A 26 -39.20 10.71 -41.72
CA GLN A 26 -38.27 11.18 -40.67
C GLN A 26 -37.92 12.67 -40.68
N SER A 27 -38.53 13.50 -41.53
CA SER A 27 -38.13 14.91 -41.65
C SER A 27 -38.90 15.90 -40.77
N SER A 28 -40.05 15.53 -40.19
CA SER A 28 -40.87 16.48 -39.43
C SER A 28 -40.29 16.85 -38.06
N ARG A 29 -39.47 16.00 -37.42
CA ARG A 29 -38.86 16.29 -36.10
C ARG A 29 -37.49 16.99 -36.17
N LEU A 30 -36.81 16.98 -37.31
CA LEU A 30 -35.49 17.61 -37.47
C LEU A 30 -35.57 19.09 -37.84
N ILE A 31 -36.68 19.53 -38.46
CA ILE A 31 -36.88 20.91 -38.92
C ILE A 31 -37.21 21.87 -37.76
N GLU A 32 -37.86 21.38 -36.69
CA GLU A 32 -38.12 22.19 -35.49
C GLU A 32 -36.83 22.45 -34.70
N SER A 33 -35.96 21.44 -34.51
CA SER A 33 -34.69 21.58 -33.77
C SER A 33 -33.67 22.53 -34.43
N SER A 34 -33.71 22.65 -35.76
CA SER A 34 -32.82 23.53 -36.51
C SER A 34 -33.29 24.99 -36.53
N SER A 35 -34.59 25.22 -36.35
CA SER A 35 -35.18 26.57 -36.30
C SER A 35 -34.87 27.29 -34.98
N VAL A 36 -34.84 26.56 -33.86
CA VAL A 36 -34.50 27.11 -32.53
C VAL A 36 -33.01 27.50 -32.44
N CYS A 37 -32.11 26.67 -32.98
CA CYS A 37 -30.68 27.00 -33.09
C CYS A 37 -30.43 28.22 -34.01
N PHE A 38 -31.15 28.34 -35.13
CA PHE A 38 -31.01 29.48 -36.03
C PHE A 38 -31.50 30.79 -35.40
N LEU A 39 -32.59 30.75 -34.63
CA LEU A 39 -33.11 31.91 -33.91
C LEU A 39 -32.21 32.33 -32.74
N SER A 40 -31.61 31.38 -32.03
CA SER A 40 -30.61 31.66 -30.98
C SER A 40 -29.36 32.35 -31.56
N PHE A 41 -28.86 31.89 -32.72
CA PHE A 41 -27.71 32.49 -33.39
C PHE A 41 -28.01 33.90 -33.94
N CYS A 42 -29.23 34.13 -34.43
CA CYS A 42 -29.69 35.46 -34.83
C CYS A 42 -29.85 36.43 -33.64
N CYS A 43 -30.29 35.94 -32.47
CA CYS A 43 -30.34 36.76 -31.25
C CYS A 43 -28.93 37.12 -30.74
N GLU A 44 -27.96 36.21 -30.81
CA GLU A 44 -26.56 36.51 -30.47
C GLU A 44 -25.94 37.55 -31.42
N SER A 45 -26.31 37.53 -32.71
CA SER A 45 -25.86 38.55 -33.68
C SER A 45 -26.54 39.92 -33.51
N MET A 46 -27.77 39.98 -32.97
CA MET A 46 -28.42 41.25 -32.62
C MET A 46 -27.85 41.85 -31.32
N ALA A 47 -27.39 41.02 -30.38
CA ALA A 47 -26.73 41.48 -29.15
C ALA A 47 -25.37 42.17 -29.39
N LEU A 48 -24.75 41.97 -30.55
CA LEU A 48 -23.46 42.58 -30.93
C LEU A 48 -23.51 44.09 -31.19
N TRP A 49 -24.71 44.69 -31.24
CA TRP A 49 -24.90 46.14 -31.50
C TRP A 49 -25.53 46.90 -30.32
N MET A 50 -25.74 46.26 -29.17
CA MET A 50 -26.26 46.90 -27.96
C MET A 50 -25.14 47.12 -26.94
N ASP A 51 -25.00 48.35 -26.46
CA ASP A 51 -24.08 48.68 -25.35
C ASP A 51 -24.44 47.85 -24.10
N ALA A 52 -23.44 47.16 -23.54
CA ALA A 52 -23.59 46.34 -22.34
C ALA A 52 -23.99 47.21 -21.14
N GLY A 53 -25.29 47.33 -20.87
CA GLY A 53 -25.85 48.12 -19.78
C GLY A 53 -27.01 49.05 -20.15
N ALA A 54 -27.43 49.12 -21.42
CA ALA A 54 -28.62 49.87 -21.80
C ALA A 54 -29.89 49.23 -21.21
N THR A 55 -30.52 49.89 -20.24
CA THR A 55 -31.84 49.49 -19.74
C THR A 55 -32.90 49.81 -20.80
N PRO A 56 -33.83 48.87 -21.11
CA PRO A 56 -34.88 49.12 -22.11
C PRO A 56 -35.70 50.34 -21.71
N THR A 57 -35.72 51.34 -22.59
CA THR A 57 -36.32 52.64 -22.31
C THR A 57 -37.78 52.71 -22.78
N THR A 58 -38.16 51.85 -23.73
CA THR A 58 -39.52 51.76 -24.27
C THR A 58 -40.22 50.47 -23.85
N GLU A 59 -41.56 50.50 -23.75
CA GLU A 59 -42.37 49.32 -23.43
C GLU A 59 -42.22 48.21 -24.49
N ASN A 60 -41.96 48.56 -25.76
CA ASN A 60 -41.69 47.58 -26.81
C ASN A 60 -40.36 46.85 -26.59
N GLU A 61 -39.28 47.56 -26.23
CA GLU A 61 -37.99 46.94 -25.93
C GLU A 61 -38.05 46.00 -24.71
N LYS A 62 -38.88 46.33 -23.72
CA LYS A 62 -39.15 45.45 -22.57
C LYS A 62 -39.88 44.18 -23.00
N ALA A 63 -40.92 44.31 -23.82
CA ALA A 63 -41.68 43.17 -24.34
C ALA A 63 -40.80 42.24 -25.20
N ASP A 64 -39.91 42.80 -26.04
CA ASP A 64 -38.97 42.02 -26.83
C ASP A 64 -37.94 41.29 -25.95
N LEU A 65 -37.42 41.93 -24.90
CA LEU A 65 -36.52 41.30 -23.92
C LEU A 65 -37.20 40.16 -23.15
N GLU A 66 -38.45 40.35 -22.72
CA GLU A 66 -39.25 39.32 -22.08
C GLU A 66 -39.49 38.12 -23.01
N ALA A 67 -39.80 38.39 -24.29
CA ALA A 67 -39.96 37.35 -25.30
C ALA A 67 -38.65 36.57 -25.53
N ILE A 68 -37.51 37.25 -25.61
CA ILE A 68 -36.19 36.60 -25.72
C ILE A 68 -35.89 35.75 -24.49
N SER A 69 -36.18 36.26 -23.29
CA SER A 69 -35.98 35.51 -22.04
C SER A 69 -36.85 34.24 -22.01
N ALA A 70 -38.12 34.34 -22.38
CA ALA A 70 -39.04 33.20 -22.45
C ALA A 70 -38.58 32.14 -23.48
N LEU A 71 -38.04 32.56 -24.62
CA LEU A 71 -37.45 31.65 -25.62
C LEU A 71 -36.22 30.93 -25.07
N LYS A 72 -35.32 31.64 -24.39
CA LYS A 72 -34.14 31.05 -23.74
C LYS A 72 -34.53 30.07 -22.63
N GLU A 73 -35.57 30.39 -21.86
CA GLU A 73 -36.08 29.53 -20.79
C GLU A 73 -36.66 28.24 -21.37
N SER A 74 -37.48 28.35 -22.42
CA SER A 74 -38.01 27.21 -23.16
C SER A 74 -36.88 26.32 -23.71
N ALA A 75 -35.84 26.91 -24.31
CA ALA A 75 -34.68 26.18 -24.80
C ALA A 75 -33.91 25.48 -23.67
N ALA A 76 -33.73 26.14 -22.52
CA ALA A 76 -33.05 25.55 -21.36
C ALA A 76 -33.80 24.33 -20.80
N ILE A 77 -35.14 24.41 -20.74
CA ILE A 77 -36.00 23.28 -20.34
C ILE A 77 -35.90 22.14 -21.34
N GLU A 78 -35.89 22.42 -22.64
CA GLU A 78 -35.73 21.39 -23.68
C GLU A 78 -34.38 20.68 -23.54
N PHE A 79 -33.28 21.44 -23.41
CA PHE A 79 -31.95 20.86 -23.21
C PHE A 79 -31.86 20.02 -21.94
N LYS A 80 -32.52 20.42 -20.85
CA LYS A 80 -32.62 19.61 -19.63
C LYS A 80 -33.26 18.25 -19.92
N GLU A 81 -34.40 18.22 -20.62
CA GLU A 81 -35.10 16.98 -20.93
C GLU A 81 -34.33 16.09 -21.92
N GLN A 82 -33.68 16.69 -22.93
CA GLN A 82 -32.77 15.96 -23.82
C GLN A 82 -31.62 15.31 -23.02
N GLY A 83 -31.05 16.04 -22.05
CA GLY A 83 -30.03 15.50 -21.14
C GLY A 83 -30.55 14.32 -20.32
N ASN A 84 -31.74 14.44 -19.74
CA ASN A 84 -32.38 13.36 -18.97
C ASN A 84 -32.61 12.11 -19.82
N GLU A 85 -33.08 12.29 -21.06
CA GLU A 85 -33.30 11.21 -22.01
C GLU A 85 -31.98 10.52 -22.40
N CYS A 86 -30.91 11.28 -22.62
CA CYS A 86 -29.58 10.72 -22.86
C CYS A 86 -29.07 9.90 -21.66
N VAL A 87 -29.32 10.35 -20.43
CA VAL A 87 -29.00 9.56 -19.22
C VAL A 87 -29.78 8.24 -19.21
N ARG A 88 -31.07 8.26 -19.57
CA ARG A 88 -31.92 7.07 -19.65
C ARG A 88 -31.46 6.06 -20.72
N LYS A 89 -30.92 6.55 -21.85
CA LYS A 89 -30.33 5.71 -22.91
C LYS A 89 -29.03 5.01 -22.47
N GLY A 90 -28.40 5.47 -21.40
CA GLY A 90 -27.27 4.79 -20.75
C GLY A 90 -25.89 5.30 -21.18
N LYS A 91 -24.84 4.55 -20.79
CA LYS A 91 -23.45 5.02 -20.75
C LYS A 91 -22.91 5.62 -22.04
N LYS A 92 -23.36 5.15 -23.21
CA LYS A 92 -22.92 5.66 -24.52
C LYS A 92 -23.31 7.12 -24.76
N HIS A 93 -24.37 7.61 -24.11
CA HIS A 93 -24.91 8.96 -24.32
C HIS A 93 -24.63 9.89 -23.13
N TYR A 94 -23.77 9.50 -22.18
CA TYR A 94 -23.44 10.33 -21.02
C TYR A 94 -22.65 11.59 -21.39
N SER A 95 -21.80 11.55 -22.42
CA SER A 95 -21.14 12.76 -22.92
C SER A 95 -22.15 13.75 -23.49
N GLU A 96 -23.09 13.27 -24.33
CA GLU A 96 -24.17 14.07 -24.89
C GLU A 96 -25.05 14.67 -23.79
N ALA A 97 -25.34 13.91 -22.73
CA ALA A 97 -26.09 14.42 -21.58
C ALA A 97 -25.38 15.59 -20.88
N ILE A 98 -24.06 15.51 -20.70
CA ILE A 98 -23.24 16.59 -20.12
C ILE A 98 -23.31 17.84 -21.01
N ASP A 99 -23.24 17.67 -22.33
CA ASP A 99 -23.32 18.79 -23.29
C ASP A 99 -24.69 19.45 -23.23
N CYS A 100 -25.77 18.66 -23.21
CA CYS A 100 -27.14 19.16 -23.05
C CYS A 100 -27.32 19.95 -21.75
N TYR A 101 -26.89 19.42 -20.60
CA TYR A 101 -26.97 20.16 -19.34
C TYR A 101 -26.11 21.44 -19.35
N THR A 102 -24.94 21.41 -19.99
CA THR A 102 -24.08 22.58 -20.12
C THR A 102 -24.73 23.66 -20.99
N LYS A 103 -25.37 23.28 -22.10
CA LYS A 103 -26.16 24.20 -22.94
C LYS A 103 -27.33 24.81 -22.18
N ALA A 104 -28.02 24.03 -21.35
CA ALA A 104 -29.10 24.51 -20.49
C ALA A 104 -28.60 25.55 -19.47
N ILE A 105 -27.49 25.25 -18.77
CA ILE A 105 -26.86 26.16 -17.79
C ILE A 105 -26.44 27.47 -18.47
N ASN A 106 -25.84 27.38 -19.66
CA ASN A 106 -25.32 28.55 -20.39
C ASN A 106 -26.42 29.51 -20.89
N GLN A 107 -27.70 29.11 -20.88
CA GLN A 107 -28.79 30.04 -21.19
C GLN A 107 -28.91 31.16 -20.14
N GLY A 108 -28.53 30.90 -18.89
CA GLY A 108 -28.41 31.92 -17.83
C GLY A 108 -29.72 32.60 -17.41
N VAL A 109 -30.87 32.02 -17.78
CA VAL A 109 -32.21 32.59 -17.51
C VAL A 109 -33.02 31.79 -16.48
N LEU A 110 -32.51 30.63 -16.06
CA LEU A 110 -33.19 29.76 -15.11
C LEU A 110 -33.02 30.25 -13.67
N SER A 111 -33.99 29.93 -12.81
CA SER A 111 -33.87 30.20 -11.38
C SER A 111 -32.69 29.46 -10.74
N ASP A 112 -32.22 29.94 -9.59
CA ASP A 112 -31.15 29.28 -8.83
C ASP A 112 -31.49 27.82 -8.48
N SER A 113 -32.78 27.54 -8.19
CA SER A 113 -33.27 26.20 -7.89
C SER A 113 -33.17 25.27 -9.10
N GLU A 114 -33.57 25.72 -10.28
CA GLU A 114 -33.49 24.93 -11.51
C GLU A 114 -32.05 24.74 -11.99
N THR A 115 -31.26 25.80 -11.91
CA THR A 115 -29.83 25.77 -12.20
C THR A 115 -29.10 24.81 -11.25
N SER A 116 -29.45 24.81 -9.95
CA SER A 116 -28.96 23.82 -8.98
C SER A 116 -29.27 22.40 -9.42
N ILE A 117 -30.47 22.11 -9.92
CA ILE A 117 -30.85 20.77 -10.42
C ILE A 117 -29.97 20.38 -11.62
N LEU A 118 -29.72 21.30 -12.56
CA LEU A 118 -28.86 21.04 -13.73
C LEU A 118 -27.43 20.69 -13.33
N PHE A 119 -26.82 21.48 -12.44
CA PHE A 119 -25.50 21.16 -11.89
C PHE A 119 -25.49 19.81 -11.18
N SER A 120 -26.53 19.52 -10.39
CA SER A 120 -26.68 18.23 -9.71
C SER A 120 -26.77 17.06 -10.70
N ASN A 121 -27.53 17.21 -11.79
CA ASN A 121 -27.67 16.21 -12.84
C ASN A 121 -26.38 16.02 -13.64
N ARG A 122 -25.67 17.11 -13.97
CA ARG A 122 -24.35 17.03 -14.62
C ARG A 122 -23.31 16.35 -13.72
N SER A 123 -23.32 16.66 -12.41
CA SER A 123 -22.52 15.97 -11.40
C SER A 123 -22.77 14.46 -11.38
N HIS A 124 -24.04 14.05 -11.43
CA HIS A 124 -24.41 12.64 -11.48
C HIS A 124 -23.79 11.91 -12.67
N VAL A 125 -23.88 12.50 -13.87
CA VAL A 125 -23.33 11.88 -15.08
C VAL A 125 -21.81 11.85 -15.02
N ASN A 126 -21.17 12.90 -14.50
CA ASN A 126 -19.73 12.91 -14.25
C ASN A 126 -19.30 11.80 -13.26
N LEU A 127 -20.09 11.53 -12.20
CA LEU A 127 -19.84 10.40 -11.30
C LEU A 127 -19.91 9.05 -12.04
N LEU A 128 -20.92 8.86 -12.88
CA LEU A 128 -21.10 7.62 -13.65
C LEU A 128 -19.98 7.38 -14.68
N LEU A 129 -19.37 8.46 -15.18
CA LEU A 129 -18.21 8.41 -16.07
C LEU A 129 -16.87 8.23 -15.34
N GLY A 130 -16.83 8.37 -14.00
CA GLY A 130 -15.60 8.35 -13.22
C GLY A 130 -14.85 9.70 -13.17
N ASN A 131 -15.47 10.78 -13.65
CA ASN A 131 -14.92 12.13 -13.62
C ASN A 131 -15.13 12.78 -12.24
N TYR A 132 -14.55 12.19 -11.19
CA TYR A 132 -14.89 12.54 -9.80
C TYR A 132 -14.63 14.01 -9.44
N ARG A 133 -13.52 14.60 -9.92
CA ARG A 133 -13.20 16.01 -9.65
C ARG A 133 -14.22 16.96 -10.27
N ARG A 134 -14.63 16.72 -11.53
CA ARG A 134 -15.68 17.52 -12.19
C ARG A 134 -17.03 17.33 -11.51
N ALA A 135 -17.34 16.10 -11.11
CA ALA A 135 -18.57 15.82 -10.38
C ALA A 135 -18.64 16.55 -9.03
N LEU A 136 -17.52 16.63 -8.30
CA LEU A 136 -17.42 17.35 -7.05
C LEU A 136 -17.67 18.85 -7.26
N THR A 137 -16.99 19.47 -8.23
CA THR A 137 -17.19 20.90 -8.57
C THR A 137 -18.64 21.19 -8.95
N ASP A 138 -19.25 20.35 -9.80
CA ASP A 138 -20.67 20.50 -10.16
C ASP A 138 -21.60 20.36 -8.95
N ALA A 139 -21.30 19.44 -8.02
CA ALA A 139 -22.09 19.25 -6.82
C ALA A 139 -21.95 20.43 -5.85
N GLU A 140 -20.74 20.98 -5.69
CA GLU A 140 -20.46 22.16 -4.88
C GLU A 140 -21.18 23.39 -5.42
N GLU A 141 -21.19 23.58 -6.74
CA GLU A 141 -21.94 24.67 -7.37
C GLU A 141 -23.45 24.52 -7.19
N SER A 142 -23.96 23.28 -7.30
CA SER A 142 -25.36 22.96 -7.01
C SER A 142 -25.74 23.30 -5.55
N MET A 143 -24.86 23.01 -4.59
CA MET A 143 -25.05 23.34 -3.16
C MET A 143 -24.92 24.84 -2.87
N ARG A 144 -24.08 25.56 -3.62
CA ARG A 144 -23.94 27.02 -3.52
C ARG A 144 -25.25 27.72 -3.87
N LEU A 145 -25.93 27.24 -4.92
CA LEU A 145 -27.23 27.77 -5.37
C LEU A 145 -28.39 27.29 -4.48
N CYS A 146 -28.39 26.03 -4.06
CA CYS A 146 -29.43 25.47 -3.19
C CYS A 146 -28.81 24.54 -2.13
N PRO A 147 -28.57 25.04 -0.91
CA PRO A 147 -27.95 24.27 0.17
C PRO A 147 -28.77 23.05 0.63
N HIS A 148 -30.07 23.06 0.41
CA HIS A 148 -30.99 21.98 0.78
C HIS A 148 -31.13 20.88 -0.29
N ASN A 149 -30.38 20.96 -1.39
CA ASN A 149 -30.40 19.92 -2.42
C ASN A 149 -29.66 18.65 -1.95
N VAL A 150 -30.37 17.77 -1.25
CA VAL A 150 -29.81 16.52 -0.68
C VAL A 150 -29.15 15.63 -1.75
N LYS A 151 -29.64 15.64 -3.00
CA LYS A 151 -29.02 14.89 -4.10
C LYS A 151 -27.65 15.44 -4.46
N ALA A 152 -27.46 16.75 -4.45
CA ALA A 152 -26.15 17.38 -4.69
C ALA A 152 -25.16 17.02 -3.58
N VAL A 153 -25.59 17.13 -2.32
CA VAL A 153 -24.78 16.77 -1.14
C VAL A 153 -24.34 15.30 -1.22
N TYR A 154 -25.26 14.39 -1.54
CA TYR A 154 -24.95 12.97 -1.71
C TYR A 154 -23.91 12.72 -2.83
N ARG A 155 -24.03 13.45 -3.94
CA ARG A 155 -23.11 13.36 -5.07
C ARG A 155 -21.72 13.92 -4.71
N ALA A 156 -21.65 15.02 -3.95
CA ALA A 156 -20.39 15.57 -3.42
C ALA A 156 -19.69 14.59 -2.48
N ALA A 157 -20.44 13.97 -1.55
CA ALA A 157 -19.91 12.95 -0.64
C ALA A 157 -19.35 11.75 -1.41
N LYS A 158 -20.10 11.24 -2.40
CA LYS A 158 -19.66 10.12 -3.24
C LYS A 158 -18.44 10.46 -4.09
N ALA A 159 -18.39 11.65 -4.68
CA ALA A 159 -17.24 12.12 -5.46
C ALA A 159 -15.99 12.25 -4.58
N SER A 160 -16.13 12.85 -3.40
CA SER A 160 -15.05 13.02 -2.42
C SER A 160 -14.50 11.67 -1.94
N MET A 161 -15.39 10.71 -1.65
CA MET A 161 -14.99 9.34 -1.28
C MET A 161 -14.23 8.64 -2.41
N SER A 162 -14.59 8.87 -3.68
CA SER A 162 -13.88 8.32 -4.83
C SER A 162 -12.52 8.99 -5.09
N LEU A 163 -12.30 10.20 -4.58
CA LEU A 163 -11.02 10.93 -4.64
C LEU A 163 -10.12 10.66 -3.42
N ASP A 164 -10.51 9.75 -2.52
CA ASP A 164 -9.85 9.50 -1.22
C ASP A 164 -9.82 10.72 -0.27
N LEU A 165 -10.71 11.69 -0.51
CA LEU A 165 -10.95 12.86 0.34
C LEU A 165 -11.97 12.50 1.43
N LEU A 166 -11.54 11.63 2.36
CA LEU A 166 -12.44 10.98 3.31
C LEU A 166 -13.02 11.94 4.37
N ASN A 167 -12.29 13.01 4.73
CA ASN A 167 -12.76 14.00 5.70
C ASN A 167 -13.88 14.87 5.11
N GLU A 168 -13.69 15.31 3.88
CA GLU A 168 -14.65 16.08 3.10
C GLU A 168 -15.90 15.22 2.83
N ALA A 169 -15.72 13.96 2.42
CA ALA A 169 -16.82 13.02 2.22
C ALA A 169 -17.67 12.85 3.48
N LYS A 170 -17.03 12.72 4.66
CA LYS A 170 -17.71 12.63 5.95
C LYS A 170 -18.51 13.90 6.24
N SER A 171 -17.91 15.08 6.06
CA SER A 171 -18.59 16.35 6.27
C SER A 171 -19.82 16.51 5.37
N TYR A 172 -19.73 16.11 4.10
CA TYR A 172 -20.89 16.12 3.21
C TYR A 172 -21.98 15.14 3.66
N CYS A 173 -21.62 13.94 4.11
CA CYS A 173 -22.59 13.00 4.65
C CYS A 173 -23.32 13.53 5.89
N GLU A 174 -22.60 14.16 6.81
CA GLU A 174 -23.17 14.76 8.03
C GLU A 174 -24.15 15.88 7.67
N LYS A 175 -23.75 16.82 6.81
CA LYS A 175 -24.65 17.87 6.26
C LYS A 175 -25.88 17.28 5.57
N GLY A 176 -25.71 16.18 4.84
CA GLY A 176 -26.80 15.49 4.17
C GLY A 176 -27.83 14.90 5.14
N ILE A 177 -27.36 14.38 6.27
CA ILE A 177 -28.21 13.82 7.35
C ILE A 177 -28.88 14.94 8.15
N GLU A 178 -28.20 16.08 8.36
CA GLU A 178 -28.80 17.27 8.97
C GLU A 178 -29.99 17.79 8.14
N ASN A 179 -29.85 17.80 6.81
CA ASN A 179 -30.91 18.21 5.90
C ASN A 179 -32.06 17.18 5.79
N ASP A 180 -31.75 15.88 5.78
CA ASP A 180 -32.74 14.79 5.72
C ASP A 180 -32.33 13.63 6.65
N PRO A 181 -32.79 13.64 7.92
CA PRO A 181 -32.47 12.59 8.89
C PRO A 181 -33.04 11.21 8.54
N SER A 182 -34.02 11.14 7.64
CA SER A 182 -34.63 9.87 7.21
C SER A 182 -33.88 9.22 6.04
N ASN A 183 -32.84 9.87 5.51
CA ASN A 183 -32.09 9.39 4.36
C ASN A 183 -31.19 8.20 4.68
N GLU A 184 -31.70 7.00 4.47
CA GLU A 184 -30.95 5.76 4.73
C GLU A 184 -29.72 5.59 3.80
N ASP A 185 -29.76 6.10 2.57
CA ASP A 185 -28.62 6.02 1.65
C ASP A 185 -27.46 6.90 2.10
N MET A 186 -27.75 8.07 2.68
CA MET A 186 -26.74 8.94 3.27
C MET A 186 -26.10 8.31 4.50
N LYS A 187 -26.89 7.69 5.39
CA LYS A 187 -26.37 6.96 6.57
C LYS A 187 -25.48 5.79 6.17
N LYS A 188 -25.87 5.02 5.14
CA LYS A 188 -25.03 3.94 4.58
C LYS A 188 -23.71 4.48 4.04
N LEU A 189 -23.74 5.60 3.32
CA LEU A 189 -22.53 6.24 2.80
C LEU A 189 -21.62 6.73 3.92
N LEU A 190 -22.17 7.36 4.96
CA LEU A 190 -21.41 7.79 6.14
C LEU A 190 -20.71 6.62 6.82
N LYS A 191 -21.41 5.49 6.99
CA LYS A 191 -20.83 4.26 7.56
C LYS A 191 -19.66 3.75 6.71
N LEU A 192 -19.81 3.75 5.38
CA LEU A 192 -18.75 3.33 4.47
C LEU A 192 -17.53 4.26 4.53
N VAL A 193 -17.74 5.58 4.55
CA VAL A 193 -16.68 6.59 4.68
C VAL A 193 -15.93 6.41 6.00
N ASN A 194 -16.65 6.21 7.11
CA ASN A 194 -16.02 5.98 8.42
C ASN A 194 -15.21 4.68 8.46
N SER A 195 -15.69 3.58 7.84
CA SER A 195 -14.93 2.32 7.73
C SER A 195 -13.62 2.54 6.99
N LYS A 196 -13.68 3.16 5.80
CA LYS A 196 -12.49 3.46 5.00
C LYS A 196 -11.51 4.37 5.73
N LYS A 197 -12.01 5.39 6.42
CA LYS A 197 -11.18 6.31 7.21
C LYS A 197 -10.47 5.56 8.34
N GLN A 198 -11.19 4.73 9.08
CA GLN A 198 -10.62 3.91 10.14
C GLN A 198 -9.57 2.92 9.60
N GLU A 199 -9.83 2.27 8.48
CA GLU A 199 -8.87 1.36 7.83
C GLU A 199 -7.58 2.09 7.44
N LYS A 200 -7.69 3.31 6.88
CA LYS A 200 -6.55 4.15 6.51
C LYS A 200 -5.76 4.60 7.74
N GLU A 201 -6.42 5.10 8.77
CA GLU A 201 -5.78 5.51 10.03
C GLU A 201 -5.07 4.32 10.71
N GLN A 202 -5.69 3.14 10.72
CA GLN A 202 -5.07 1.92 11.25
C GLN A 202 -3.85 1.50 10.42
N HIS A 203 -3.93 1.60 9.09
CA HIS A 203 -2.82 1.29 8.21
C HIS A 203 -1.65 2.26 8.45
N GLU A 204 -1.90 3.56 8.48
CA GLU A 204 -0.90 4.59 8.77
C GLU A 204 -0.26 4.41 10.15
N ALA A 205 -1.06 4.08 11.17
CA ALA A 205 -0.55 3.77 12.51
C ALA A 205 0.35 2.52 12.54
N GLN A 206 0.00 1.48 11.79
CA GLN A 206 0.83 0.27 11.65
C GLN A 206 2.15 0.56 10.91
N VAL A 207 2.09 1.37 9.85
CA VAL A 207 3.28 1.84 9.12
C VAL A 207 4.19 2.62 10.06
N SER A 208 3.64 3.61 10.76
CA SER A 208 4.40 4.43 11.71
C SER A 208 5.04 3.60 12.82
N ARG A 209 4.31 2.63 13.38
CA ARG A 209 4.83 1.73 14.41
C ARG A 209 6.00 0.90 13.89
N ALA A 210 5.83 0.26 12.72
CA ALA A 210 6.87 -0.57 12.13
C ALA A 210 8.16 0.23 11.84
N VAL A 211 8.01 1.48 11.38
CA VAL A 211 9.16 2.38 11.15
C VAL A 211 9.85 2.77 12.44
N VAL A 212 9.12 3.09 13.51
CA VAL A 212 9.71 3.42 14.81
C VAL A 212 10.44 2.21 15.39
N GLU A 213 9.82 1.02 15.38
CA GLU A 213 10.43 -0.22 15.87
C GLU A 213 11.70 -0.58 15.08
N ALA A 214 11.67 -0.49 13.75
CA ALA A 214 12.82 -0.76 12.90
C ALA A 214 13.97 0.23 13.15
N LYS A 215 13.67 1.53 13.28
CA LYS A 215 14.67 2.57 13.60
C LYS A 215 15.27 2.37 15.00
N ALA A 216 14.45 1.98 15.98
CA ALA A 216 14.92 1.68 17.33
C ALA A 216 15.85 0.44 17.34
N CYS A 217 15.44 -0.63 16.65
CA CYS A 217 16.25 -1.84 16.49
C CYS A 217 17.58 -1.53 15.79
N LEU A 218 17.56 -0.75 14.70
CA LEU A 218 18.78 -0.32 14.00
C LEU A 218 19.74 0.46 14.91
N SER A 219 19.21 1.44 15.65
CA SER A 219 20.01 2.24 16.59
C SER A 219 20.59 1.36 17.70
N ALA A 220 19.84 0.37 18.18
CA ALA A 220 20.29 -0.61 19.14
C ALA A 220 21.43 -1.48 18.60
N ILE A 221 21.37 -1.93 17.34
CA ILE A 221 22.40 -2.70 16.65
C ILE A 221 23.70 -1.88 16.51
N GLU A 222 23.58 -0.63 16.06
CA GLU A 222 24.72 0.28 15.88
C GLU A 222 25.41 0.61 17.21
N ASN A 223 24.65 0.92 18.25
CA ASN A 223 25.18 1.20 19.59
C ASN A 223 25.97 0.02 20.18
N ARG A 224 25.63 -1.20 19.76
CA ARG A 224 26.32 -2.43 20.17
C ARG A 224 27.55 -2.74 19.31
N GLY A 225 27.79 -1.98 18.24
CA GLY A 225 28.91 -2.19 17.32
C GLY A 225 28.75 -3.41 16.42
N VAL A 226 27.52 -3.91 16.28
CA VAL A 226 27.20 -5.10 15.48
C VAL A 226 27.18 -4.75 14.00
N LYS A 227 27.78 -5.59 13.15
CA LYS A 227 27.91 -5.36 11.71
C LYS A 227 27.01 -6.33 10.95
N ILE A 228 26.07 -5.80 10.17
CA ILE A 228 25.20 -6.61 9.31
C ILE A 228 25.71 -6.54 7.86
N GLY A 229 25.88 -7.69 7.23
CA GLY A 229 26.25 -7.89 5.84
C GLY A 229 25.09 -8.45 5.00
N LYS A 230 25.40 -8.84 3.77
CA LYS A 230 24.45 -9.41 2.82
C LYS A 230 23.96 -10.79 3.29
N ALA A 231 22.68 -11.09 3.04
CA ALA A 231 22.10 -12.41 3.30
C ALA A 231 22.90 -13.53 2.59
N MET A 232 23.11 -14.63 3.30
CA MET A 232 23.74 -15.86 2.77
C MET A 232 22.76 -17.04 2.77
N TYR A 233 21.88 -17.16 3.78
CA TYR A 233 20.98 -18.30 3.95
C TYR A 233 19.50 -17.92 4.00
N ARG A 234 19.09 -16.93 3.19
CA ARG A 234 17.71 -16.41 3.19
C ARG A 234 16.67 -17.48 2.81
N GLU A 235 17.06 -18.46 1.99
CA GLU A 235 16.19 -19.60 1.63
C GLU A 235 15.86 -20.51 2.82
N LEU A 236 16.78 -20.65 3.78
CA LEU A 236 16.61 -21.49 4.97
C LEU A 236 15.89 -20.75 6.10
N THR A 237 16.20 -19.46 6.26
CA THR A 237 15.76 -18.66 7.41
C THR A 237 14.51 -17.83 7.15
N GLY A 238 14.14 -17.65 5.88
CA GLY A 238 13.05 -16.79 5.47
C GLY A 238 13.32 -15.32 5.85
N LEU A 239 12.24 -14.59 6.15
CA LEU A 239 12.29 -13.17 6.47
C LEU A 239 12.20 -12.90 7.98
N LYS A 240 13.06 -13.57 8.74
CA LYS A 240 13.19 -13.36 10.19
C LYS A 240 14.19 -12.24 10.45
N LYS A 241 14.02 -11.53 11.56
CA LYS A 241 14.80 -10.32 11.89
C LYS A 241 14.93 -10.13 13.40
N PRO A 242 15.96 -9.41 13.85
CA PRO A 242 16.11 -9.08 15.26
C PRO A 242 14.97 -8.18 15.75
N MET A 243 14.56 -8.41 16.99
CA MET A 243 13.55 -7.62 17.68
C MET A 243 14.15 -6.98 18.91
N LEU A 244 13.75 -5.74 19.19
CA LEU A 244 14.13 -5.04 20.40
C LEU A 244 12.99 -5.15 21.41
N ASP A 245 13.27 -5.65 22.60
CA ASP A 245 12.28 -5.75 23.66
C ASP A 245 12.09 -4.43 24.45
N LYS A 246 11.18 -4.46 25.42
CA LYS A 246 10.87 -3.31 26.29
C LYS A 246 12.02 -2.89 27.20
N ASN A 247 12.96 -3.80 27.47
CA ASN A 247 14.12 -3.57 28.32
C ASN A 247 15.33 -3.11 27.49
N ASN A 248 15.13 -2.81 26.20
CA ASN A 248 16.19 -2.46 25.25
C ASN A 248 17.21 -3.59 25.08
N ILE A 249 16.77 -4.85 25.14
CA ILE A 249 17.58 -6.05 24.86
C ILE A 249 17.19 -6.57 23.46
N LEU A 250 18.21 -6.88 22.65
CA LEU A 250 18.00 -7.47 21.33
C LEU A 250 17.80 -8.97 21.43
N HIS A 251 16.77 -9.43 20.74
CA HIS A 251 16.46 -10.82 20.51
C HIS A 251 16.75 -11.14 19.06
N TRP A 252 17.60 -12.13 18.81
CA TRP A 252 18.07 -12.48 17.49
C TRP A 252 17.52 -13.84 17.06
N PRO A 253 17.00 -13.97 15.84
CA PRO A 253 16.99 -15.27 15.20
C PRO A 253 18.43 -15.73 15.01
N VAL A 254 18.74 -17.01 15.27
CA VAL A 254 20.09 -17.56 15.11
C VAL A 254 20.01 -18.89 14.37
N LEU A 255 20.85 -19.05 13.35
CA LEU A 255 20.99 -20.28 12.59
C LEU A 255 22.20 -21.07 13.10
N LEU A 256 21.97 -22.34 13.49
CA LEU A 256 23.00 -23.27 13.89
C LEU A 256 23.16 -24.31 12.78
N LEU A 257 24.34 -24.38 12.16
CA LEU A 257 24.64 -25.26 11.04
C LEU A 257 25.56 -26.41 11.49
N TYR A 258 25.13 -27.64 11.26
CA TYR A 258 25.97 -28.82 11.44
C TYR A 258 26.72 -29.09 10.13
N ALA A 259 27.93 -28.53 10.01
CA ALA A 259 28.67 -28.47 8.75
C ALA A 259 28.94 -29.84 8.09
N GLU A 260 29.13 -30.88 8.89
CA GLU A 260 29.37 -32.24 8.41
C GLU A 260 28.10 -32.91 7.86
N ALA A 261 26.98 -32.73 8.56
CA ALA A 261 25.70 -33.34 8.21
C ALA A 261 24.90 -32.52 7.19
N MET A 262 25.30 -31.28 6.94
CA MET A 262 24.54 -30.30 6.13
C MET A 262 23.10 -30.13 6.62
N THR A 263 22.90 -30.25 7.94
CA THR A 263 21.64 -30.00 8.62
C THR A 263 21.73 -28.71 9.43
N SER A 264 20.59 -28.18 9.84
CA SER A 264 20.52 -26.92 10.57
C SER A 264 19.42 -26.92 11.60
N ASP A 265 19.66 -26.27 12.73
CA ASP A 265 18.64 -25.86 13.68
C ASP A 265 18.48 -24.34 13.64
N PHE A 266 17.25 -23.88 13.88
CA PHE A 266 16.92 -22.46 13.89
C PHE A 266 16.33 -22.08 15.23
N VAL A 267 17.01 -21.16 15.92
CA VAL A 267 16.53 -20.56 17.17
C VAL A 267 15.84 -19.26 16.79
N GLU A 268 14.51 -19.19 16.93
CA GLU A 268 13.76 -18.00 16.51
C GLU A 268 14.03 -16.77 17.40
N ASP A 269 14.30 -17.01 18.68
CA ASP A 269 14.37 -16.00 19.73
C ASP A 269 15.55 -16.29 20.67
N PHE A 270 16.73 -15.76 20.31
CA PHE A 270 17.95 -15.84 21.10
C PHE A 270 18.21 -14.48 21.76
N CYS A 271 18.04 -14.40 23.07
CA CYS A 271 18.31 -13.20 23.84
C CYS A 271 19.80 -12.87 23.84
N GLU A 272 20.20 -11.64 23.49
CA GLU A 272 21.62 -11.31 23.35
C GLU A 272 22.45 -11.46 24.64
N THR A 273 21.81 -11.40 25.81
CA THR A 273 22.46 -11.59 27.11
C THR A 273 22.64 -13.06 27.49
N ASP A 274 22.01 -13.97 26.76
CA ASP A 274 22.09 -15.39 27.03
C ASP A 274 23.40 -15.96 26.51
N MET A 275 23.87 -17.00 27.20
CA MET A 275 25.06 -17.74 26.81
C MET A 275 24.71 -18.79 25.75
N PHE A 276 25.67 -19.15 24.90
CA PHE A 276 25.48 -20.25 23.96
C PHE A 276 25.31 -21.60 24.67
N ALA A 277 26.00 -21.79 25.80
CA ALA A 277 25.90 -23.02 26.57
C ALA A 277 24.45 -23.35 26.95
N THR A 278 23.66 -22.36 27.41
CA THR A 278 22.27 -22.59 27.81
C THR A 278 21.39 -23.03 26.64
N HIS A 279 21.60 -22.46 25.46
CA HIS A 279 20.85 -22.81 24.26
C HIS A 279 21.26 -24.17 23.67
N LEU A 280 22.56 -24.48 23.66
CA LEU A 280 23.05 -25.80 23.26
C LEU A 280 22.54 -26.90 24.20
N ASP A 281 22.39 -26.59 25.50
CA ASP A 281 21.78 -27.49 26.48
C ASP A 281 20.25 -27.58 26.31
N MET A 282 19.57 -26.59 25.71
CA MET A 282 18.10 -26.57 25.50
C MET A 282 17.64 -27.22 24.18
N ILE A 283 18.36 -26.98 23.08
CA ILE A 283 18.15 -27.66 21.78
C ILE A 283 18.22 -29.19 21.96
N SER A 284 18.93 -29.57 23.01
CA SER A 284 19.09 -30.91 23.50
C SER A 284 17.78 -31.60 24.02
N PHE A 285 16.69 -30.86 24.25
CA PHE A 285 15.43 -31.41 24.76
C PHE A 285 14.39 -31.74 23.67
N PHE A 286 14.47 -31.14 22.48
CA PHE A 286 13.34 -31.11 21.53
C PHE A 286 13.34 -32.19 20.44
N GLN A 287 14.33 -33.09 20.42
CA GLN A 287 14.41 -34.16 19.41
C GLN A 287 13.76 -35.48 19.83
N PHE A 288 13.08 -35.50 20.98
CA PHE A 288 12.17 -36.60 21.32
C PHE A 288 11.02 -36.65 20.31
N PRO A 289 10.70 -37.82 19.72
CA PRO A 289 9.50 -37.94 18.91
C PRO A 289 8.30 -37.68 19.82
N PHE A 290 7.66 -36.52 19.66
CA PHE A 290 6.35 -36.20 20.23
C PHE A 290 5.28 -37.08 19.56
N GLN A 291 5.32 -38.38 19.84
CA GLN A 291 4.24 -39.31 19.55
C GLN A 291 3.83 -40.11 20.79
N SER A 292 4.50 -39.95 21.92
CA SER A 292 4.12 -40.62 23.18
C SER A 292 3.87 -39.68 24.38
N LEU A 293 4.22 -38.39 24.30
CA LEU A 293 4.04 -37.49 25.44
C LEU A 293 2.58 -37.00 25.65
N PHE A 294 1.71 -37.14 24.65
CA PHE A 294 0.29 -36.76 24.80
C PHE A 294 -0.47 -37.72 25.72
N LEU A 295 -0.03 -38.99 25.82
CA LEU A 295 -0.57 -39.95 26.77
C LEU A 295 0.10 -39.82 28.15
N PHE A 296 1.38 -39.45 28.20
CA PHE A 296 2.13 -39.33 29.46
C PHE A 296 1.74 -38.09 30.27
N LEU A 297 1.55 -36.94 29.62
CA LEU A 297 1.05 -35.72 30.29
C LEU A 297 -0.39 -35.88 30.74
N HIS A 298 -1.24 -36.60 30.01
CA HIS A 298 -2.64 -36.82 30.40
C HIS A 298 -2.77 -37.77 31.62
N LEU A 299 -1.84 -38.72 31.78
CA LEU A 299 -1.76 -39.60 32.95
C LEU A 299 -1.19 -38.88 34.19
N ILE A 300 -0.27 -37.94 34.01
CA ILE A 300 0.26 -37.09 35.10
C ILE A 300 -0.77 -36.02 35.49
N TRP A 301 -1.51 -35.43 34.55
CA TRP A 301 -2.59 -34.47 34.84
C TRP A 301 -3.77 -35.10 35.59
N ILE A 302 -4.05 -36.39 35.37
CA ILE A 302 -5.12 -37.12 36.06
C ILE A 302 -4.70 -37.62 37.46
N THR A 303 -3.40 -37.73 37.76
CA THR A 303 -2.92 -38.32 39.03
C THR A 303 -2.14 -37.36 39.94
N PHE A 304 -1.96 -36.09 39.57
CA PHE A 304 -1.12 -35.16 40.33
C PHE A 304 -1.75 -33.77 40.54
N ILE A 305 -3.00 -33.76 41.02
CA ILE A 305 -3.47 -32.68 41.90
C ILE A 305 -3.52 -33.29 43.30
N ASP A 306 -2.47 -33.04 44.10
CA ASP A 306 -2.49 -32.96 45.58
C ASP A 306 -1.19 -33.37 46.29
N TYR A 307 -0.13 -33.80 45.62
CA TYR A 307 1.11 -34.15 46.31
C TYR A 307 2.35 -33.37 45.83
N LEU A 308 2.94 -32.64 46.78
CA LEU A 308 4.32 -32.16 46.85
C LEU A 308 4.65 -30.81 46.18
N CYS A 309 4.31 -29.79 46.95
CA CYS A 309 5.25 -28.76 47.35
C CYS A 309 6.66 -29.34 47.64
N SER A 310 7.69 -28.65 47.15
CA SER A 310 9.10 -28.68 47.61
C SER A 310 10.07 -29.71 46.99
N MET A 311 11.14 -29.15 46.41
CA MET A 311 12.53 -29.66 46.30
C MET A 311 13.01 -30.62 45.18
N HIS A 312 12.18 -31.16 44.28
CA HIS A 312 12.71 -32.09 43.25
C HIS A 312 12.54 -31.69 41.77
N PHE A 313 12.03 -30.50 41.45
CA PHE A 313 11.87 -30.08 40.06
C PHE A 313 13.21 -29.72 39.38
N MET A 314 14.21 -29.26 40.13
CA MET A 314 15.54 -28.90 39.59
C MET A 314 16.47 -30.11 39.40
N SER A 315 16.22 -31.23 40.09
CA SER A 315 17.00 -32.48 39.92
C SER A 315 16.57 -33.29 38.69
N PHE A 316 15.36 -33.04 38.17
CA PHE A 316 14.85 -33.73 36.98
C PHE A 316 15.32 -33.07 35.67
N LEU A 317 15.66 -31.78 35.71
CA LEU A 317 16.21 -31.03 34.57
C LEU A 317 17.68 -31.36 34.28
N SER A 318 18.43 -31.96 35.21
CA SER A 318 19.85 -32.30 34.98
C SER A 318 20.06 -33.62 34.23
N ALA A 319 19.00 -34.39 33.96
CA ALA A 319 19.09 -35.75 33.40
C ALA A 319 18.74 -35.84 31.90
N LEU A 320 18.49 -34.73 31.23
CA LEU A 320 17.96 -34.72 29.85
C LEU A 320 18.72 -33.74 28.97
N ASN A 321 20.01 -34.00 28.79
CA ASN A 321 20.85 -33.29 27.83
C ASN A 321 20.97 -34.21 26.58
N MET A 322 20.61 -33.80 25.33
CA MET A 322 20.78 -34.60 24.07
C MET A 322 22.18 -35.16 23.86
N PHE A 323 23.11 -34.58 24.59
CA PHE A 323 24.50 -34.88 24.54
C PHE A 323 25.04 -35.45 25.87
N SER A 324 24.14 -35.77 26.81
CA SER A 324 24.35 -36.71 27.91
C SER A 324 24.66 -38.09 27.33
N GLU A 325 25.40 -38.92 28.06
CA GLU A 325 25.59 -40.33 27.70
C GLU A 325 24.25 -41.09 27.56
N ASP A 326 23.17 -40.58 28.16
CA ASP A 326 21.85 -41.22 28.22
C ASP A 326 20.83 -40.77 27.16
N SER A 327 21.18 -39.87 26.24
CA SER A 327 20.25 -39.37 25.21
C SER A 327 20.26 -40.17 23.91
N PRO A 328 19.11 -40.30 23.20
CA PRO A 328 19.08 -40.97 21.91
C PRO A 328 19.92 -40.19 20.89
N PRO A 329 20.71 -40.87 20.04
CA PRO A 329 21.59 -40.22 19.07
C PRO A 329 20.77 -39.43 18.04
N LEU A 330 21.34 -38.31 17.58
CA LEU A 330 20.77 -37.51 16.51
C LEU A 330 20.49 -38.40 15.28
N PRO A 331 19.35 -38.28 14.57
CA PRO A 331 18.99 -39.19 13.47
C PRO A 331 20.03 -39.27 12.34
N TRP A 332 20.81 -38.21 12.18
CA TRP A 332 21.90 -38.11 11.20
C TRP A 332 23.27 -38.50 11.79
N ASP A 333 23.45 -38.51 13.11
CA ASP A 333 24.69 -38.89 13.81
C ASP A 333 24.75 -40.40 14.07
N LYS A 334 24.96 -41.17 13.01
CA LYS A 334 24.99 -42.64 13.07
C LYS A 334 26.11 -43.20 13.95
N ASN A 335 27.16 -42.41 14.19
CA ASN A 335 28.34 -42.83 14.95
C ASN A 335 28.34 -42.29 16.39
N ASN A 336 27.32 -41.51 16.78
CA ASN A 336 27.24 -40.82 18.07
C ASN A 336 28.49 -39.97 18.36
N GLU A 337 28.99 -39.28 17.32
CA GLU A 337 30.19 -38.46 17.38
C GLU A 337 29.91 -37.05 17.92
N TYR A 338 28.67 -36.59 17.89
CA TYR A 338 28.23 -35.29 18.39
C TYR A 338 27.71 -35.45 19.82
N SER A 339 28.56 -35.09 20.79
CA SER A 339 28.25 -35.04 22.23
C SER A 339 28.74 -33.72 22.84
N ARG A 340 28.29 -33.36 24.05
CA ARG A 340 28.28 -31.98 24.58
C ARG A 340 29.70 -31.52 24.87
N ASP A 341 30.47 -32.49 25.34
CA ASP A 341 31.87 -32.45 25.69
C ASP A 341 32.80 -32.33 24.47
N VAL A 342 32.30 -32.68 23.28
CA VAL A 342 33.11 -32.76 22.05
C VAL A 342 32.72 -31.81 20.95
N ILE A 343 31.50 -31.29 20.96
CA ILE A 343 31.11 -30.24 20.02
C ILE A 343 31.87 -28.94 20.30
N GLU A 344 32.09 -28.18 19.24
CA GLU A 344 32.65 -26.85 19.28
C GLU A 344 31.89 -25.94 18.32
N LEU A 345 31.73 -24.68 18.73
CA LEU A 345 31.00 -23.66 17.99
C LEU A 345 31.97 -22.72 17.26
N TYR A 346 31.66 -22.38 16.01
CA TYR A 346 32.47 -21.52 15.16
C TYR A 346 31.62 -20.48 14.43
N TYR A 347 32.20 -19.35 14.06
CA TYR A 347 31.64 -18.44 13.05
C TYR A 347 32.67 -18.16 11.95
N GLU A 348 32.20 -17.74 10.77
CA GLU A 348 33.08 -17.35 9.68
C GLU A 348 33.51 -15.88 9.82
N ALA A 349 34.80 -15.62 9.98
CA ALA A 349 35.33 -14.27 10.07
C ALA A 349 35.52 -13.64 8.68
N SER A 350 35.18 -12.36 8.56
CA SER A 350 35.38 -11.54 7.36
C SER A 350 34.65 -12.04 6.10
N SER A 351 33.52 -12.72 6.26
CA SER A 351 32.69 -13.28 5.18
C SER A 351 31.94 -12.24 4.31
N GLY A 352 32.10 -10.94 4.57
CA GLY A 352 31.43 -9.90 3.79
C GLY A 352 31.77 -8.47 4.16
N THR A 353 31.17 -7.53 3.43
CA THR A 353 31.23 -6.09 3.73
C THR A 353 29.98 -5.66 4.50
N PRO A 354 30.11 -4.82 5.55
CA PRO A 354 28.95 -4.27 6.24
C PRO A 354 28.06 -3.45 5.30
N LEU A 355 26.75 -3.62 5.42
CA LEU A 355 25.75 -2.87 4.67
C LEU A 355 25.60 -1.45 5.20
N PRO A 356 25.23 -0.48 4.35
CA PRO A 356 24.91 0.88 4.81
C PRO A 356 23.62 0.89 5.63
N ARG A 357 23.49 1.90 6.49
CA ARG A 357 22.35 2.12 7.40
C ARG A 357 20.99 1.98 6.71
N SER A 358 20.85 2.59 5.54
CA SER A 358 19.61 2.56 4.74
C SER A 358 19.20 1.16 4.28
N ARG A 359 20.17 0.30 3.94
CA ARG A 359 19.91 -1.09 3.52
C ARG A 359 19.56 -1.97 4.71
N VAL A 360 20.20 -1.76 5.86
CA VAL A 360 19.83 -2.47 7.09
C VAL A 360 18.42 -2.07 7.53
N LEU A 361 18.07 -0.78 7.46
CA LEU A 361 16.72 -0.31 7.74
C LEU A 361 15.69 -0.93 6.78
N GLN A 362 16.00 -1.01 5.49
CA GLN A 362 15.15 -1.65 4.50
C GLN A 362 14.91 -3.13 4.83
N TYR A 363 15.96 -3.87 5.21
CA TYR A 363 15.84 -5.25 5.67
C TYR A 363 14.92 -5.37 6.89
N LEU A 364 15.08 -4.51 7.90
CA LEU A 364 14.23 -4.51 9.10
C LEU A 364 12.76 -4.18 8.78
N LEU A 365 12.50 -3.38 7.74
CA LEU A 365 11.16 -3.03 7.28
C LEU A 365 10.53 -4.05 6.32
N GLU A 366 11.33 -4.92 5.71
CA GLU A 366 10.88 -5.95 4.79
C GLU A 366 9.79 -6.82 5.48
N GLY A 367 8.73 -7.15 4.74
CA GLY A 367 7.60 -7.93 5.26
C GLY A 367 6.66 -7.19 6.21
N THR A 368 6.93 -5.93 6.56
CA THR A 368 6.02 -5.09 7.37
C THR A 368 5.18 -4.17 6.50
N LYS A 369 4.15 -3.56 7.10
CA LYS A 369 3.41 -2.45 6.48
C LYS A 369 4.32 -1.25 6.16
N GLY A 370 5.43 -1.08 6.88
CA GLY A 370 6.41 -0.02 6.64
C GLY A 370 7.37 -0.25 5.47
N SER A 371 7.30 -1.38 4.78
CA SER A 371 8.19 -1.70 3.64
C SER A 371 8.09 -0.72 2.46
N GLN A 372 6.94 -0.08 2.29
CA GLN A 372 6.70 0.93 1.24
C GLN A 372 6.87 2.36 1.74
N ALA A 373 7.18 2.56 3.02
CA ALA A 373 7.45 3.90 3.53
C ALA A 373 8.72 4.42 2.87
N GLU A 374 8.62 5.56 2.18
CA GLU A 374 9.80 6.25 1.68
C GLU A 374 10.71 6.58 2.86
N THR A 375 11.92 6.02 2.84
CA THR A 375 13.00 6.38 3.76
C THR A 375 13.43 7.80 3.40
N THR A 376 12.65 8.78 3.83
CA THR A 376 12.95 10.20 3.67
C THR A 376 14.27 10.49 4.38
N GLY A 377 15.17 11.11 3.60
CA GLY A 377 16.60 11.21 3.87
C GLY A 377 16.97 11.66 5.29
N GLU A 378 17.65 10.77 5.99
CA GLU A 378 18.86 11.16 6.70
C GLU A 378 20.01 10.78 5.74
N GLU A 379 20.50 11.74 4.96
CA GLU A 379 21.80 11.58 4.32
C GLU A 379 22.82 11.33 5.43
N ASP A 380 23.49 10.18 5.36
CA ASP A 380 24.62 9.84 6.22
C ASP A 380 25.67 10.98 6.12
N THR A 381 25.66 11.91 7.07
CA THR A 381 26.76 12.88 7.25
C THR A 381 27.99 12.25 7.89
N SER A 382 27.99 10.93 8.10
CA SER A 382 29.21 10.18 8.35
C SER A 382 29.72 9.53 7.06
N VAL A 383 30.30 10.35 6.18
CA VAL A 383 31.46 9.89 5.40
C VAL A 383 32.61 9.70 6.39
N THR A 384 32.48 8.70 7.26
CA THR A 384 33.62 8.11 7.94
C THR A 384 34.35 7.39 6.82
N LYS A 385 35.42 8.05 6.33
CA LYS A 385 36.46 7.46 5.48
C LYS A 385 36.47 5.96 5.71
N THR A 386 36.09 5.18 4.70
CA THR A 386 36.27 3.73 4.71
C THR A 386 37.70 3.48 5.16
N PRO A 387 37.95 2.95 6.39
CA PRO A 387 39.27 2.47 6.72
C PRO A 387 39.51 1.38 5.68
N SER A 388 40.69 1.37 5.05
CA SER A 388 41.07 0.25 4.20
C SER A 388 40.90 -1.02 5.03
N TYR A 389 39.81 -1.74 4.82
CA TYR A 389 39.53 -2.95 5.57
C TYR A 389 40.62 -3.90 5.12
N MET A 390 41.57 -4.19 6.02
CA MET A 390 42.63 -5.12 5.75
C MET A 390 41.96 -6.40 5.26
N LYS A 391 42.32 -6.83 4.06
CA LYS A 391 41.92 -8.09 3.45
C LYS A 391 42.56 -9.20 4.29
N GLY A 392 41.98 -9.45 5.46
CA GLY A 392 42.37 -10.52 6.36
C GLY A 392 41.93 -11.85 5.77
N SER A 393 42.69 -12.91 6.04
CA SER A 393 42.31 -14.27 5.68
C SER A 393 40.94 -14.60 6.26
N SER A 394 39.97 -14.92 5.40
CA SER A 394 38.71 -15.56 5.79
C SER A 394 39.04 -16.86 6.52
N GLY A 395 38.41 -17.09 7.67
CA GLY A 395 38.71 -18.26 8.48
C GLY A 395 37.69 -18.48 9.58
N MET A 396 37.57 -19.73 10.01
CA MET A 396 36.67 -20.13 11.09
C MET A 396 37.24 -19.68 12.44
N VAL A 397 36.44 -18.97 13.22
CA VAL A 397 36.82 -18.50 14.55
C VAL A 397 36.01 -19.25 15.59
N LYS A 398 36.71 -19.88 16.53
CA LYS A 398 36.10 -20.63 17.63
C LYS A 398 35.38 -19.68 18.59
N VAL A 399 34.15 -20.01 18.93
CA VAL A 399 33.32 -19.33 19.93
C VAL A 399 33.49 -20.00 21.29
N ASN A 400 33.64 -19.20 22.33
CA ASN A 400 33.55 -19.68 23.70
C ASN A 400 32.07 -19.70 24.11
N GLU A 401 31.53 -20.89 24.38
CA GLU A 401 30.11 -21.08 24.67
C GLU A 401 29.64 -20.42 25.98
N ARG A 402 30.57 -20.04 26.87
CA ARG A 402 30.29 -19.31 28.11
C ARG A 402 30.15 -17.80 27.91
N ARG A 403 30.42 -17.29 26.70
CA ARG A 403 30.17 -15.89 26.35
C ARG A 403 28.72 -15.69 25.98
N THR A 404 28.24 -14.47 26.16
CA THR A 404 26.92 -14.06 25.70
C THR A 404 26.90 -13.93 24.18
N LEU A 405 25.72 -14.01 23.56
CA LEU A 405 25.58 -13.73 22.13
C LEU A 405 26.05 -12.31 21.81
N HIS A 406 25.68 -11.31 22.62
CA HIS A 406 26.11 -9.91 22.49
C HIS A 406 27.64 -9.80 22.34
N ASP A 407 28.39 -10.45 23.23
CA ASP A 407 29.85 -10.37 23.23
C ASP A 407 30.45 -10.91 21.93
N VAL A 408 29.82 -11.93 21.33
CA VAL A 408 30.29 -12.56 20.09
C VAL A 408 29.89 -11.73 18.88
N LEU A 409 28.66 -11.19 18.84
CA LEU A 409 28.18 -10.35 17.72
C LEU A 409 28.97 -9.05 17.56
N LYS A 410 29.55 -8.53 18.65
CA LYS A 410 30.37 -7.32 18.67
C LYS A 410 31.81 -7.51 18.15
N GLU A 411 32.24 -8.76 17.93
CA GLU A 411 33.60 -9.05 17.48
C GLU A 411 33.90 -8.34 16.14
N PRO A 412 35.05 -7.64 16.00
CA PRO A 412 35.29 -6.75 14.87
C PRO A 412 35.37 -7.47 13.52
N LYS A 413 35.69 -8.77 13.55
CA LYS A 413 35.79 -9.63 12.36
C LYS A 413 34.49 -10.35 12.02
N PHE A 414 33.47 -10.26 12.86
CA PHE A 414 32.19 -10.91 12.58
C PHE A 414 31.27 -9.93 11.84
N VAL A 415 30.84 -10.33 10.64
CA VAL A 415 29.84 -9.62 9.85
C VAL A 415 28.67 -10.56 9.65
N ILE A 416 27.52 -10.19 10.20
CA ILE A 416 26.34 -11.04 10.29
C ILE A 416 25.58 -11.03 8.96
N PRO A 417 25.37 -12.17 8.29
CA PRO A 417 24.65 -12.22 7.02
C PRO A 417 23.12 -12.15 7.24
N GLU A 418 22.61 -10.95 7.58
CA GLU A 418 21.25 -10.66 8.09
C GLU A 418 20.94 -11.32 9.44
N ILE A 419 21.15 -12.63 9.54
CA ILE A 419 20.92 -13.47 10.71
C ILE A 419 22.25 -14.07 11.16
N PRO A 420 22.57 -14.07 12.48
CA PRO A 420 23.75 -14.75 13.01
C PRO A 420 23.77 -16.24 12.65
N VAL A 421 24.91 -16.69 12.12
CA VAL A 421 25.13 -18.08 11.75
C VAL A 421 26.31 -18.62 12.52
N PHE A 422 26.13 -19.78 13.14
CA PHE A 422 27.20 -20.50 13.82
C PHE A 422 27.29 -21.94 13.34
N TYR A 423 28.50 -22.44 13.19
CA TYR A 423 28.81 -23.80 12.76
C TYR A 423 29.15 -24.66 13.97
N ILE A 424 28.48 -25.81 14.08
CA ILE A 424 28.73 -26.81 15.11
C ILE A 424 29.50 -27.98 14.48
N VAL A 425 30.64 -28.32 15.07
CA VAL A 425 31.50 -29.42 14.60
C VAL A 425 31.97 -30.26 15.78
N SER A 426 31.99 -31.58 15.64
CA SER A 426 32.55 -32.48 16.65
C SER A 426 34.06 -32.67 16.49
N LYS A 427 34.83 -32.52 17.57
CA LYS A 427 36.27 -32.86 17.63
C LYS A 427 36.56 -34.33 17.31
N ARG A 428 35.60 -35.24 17.52
CA ARG A 428 35.80 -36.68 17.28
C ARG A 428 35.71 -37.04 15.79
N SER A 429 35.03 -36.22 15.00
CA SER A 429 34.85 -36.49 13.57
C SER A 429 36.14 -36.32 12.78
N LYS A 430 36.28 -37.13 11.73
CA LYS A 430 37.34 -36.99 10.72
C LYS A 430 37.22 -35.64 9.97
N PHE A 431 36.00 -35.12 9.84
CA PHE A 431 35.70 -33.84 9.20
C PHE A 431 36.35 -32.65 9.92
N TYR A 432 36.49 -32.71 11.25
CA TYR A 432 37.05 -31.62 12.06
C TYR A 432 38.42 -31.14 11.56
N LYS A 433 39.30 -32.07 11.15
CA LYS A 433 40.64 -31.72 10.65
C LYS A 433 40.58 -30.93 9.35
N ASP A 434 39.67 -31.29 8.45
CA ASP A 434 39.51 -30.59 7.17
C ASP A 434 38.79 -29.24 7.34
N PHE A 435 37.82 -29.16 8.27
CA PHE A 435 37.12 -27.94 8.65
C PHE A 435 38.09 -26.88 9.20
N ILE A 436 38.89 -27.22 10.22
CA ILE A 436 39.86 -26.29 10.82
C ILE A 436 41.00 -25.95 9.87
N ALA A 437 41.36 -26.86 8.96
CA ALA A 437 42.34 -26.59 7.91
C ALA A 437 41.83 -25.62 6.82
N GLY A 438 40.56 -25.18 6.89
CA GLY A 438 39.96 -24.28 5.90
C GLY A 438 39.75 -24.92 4.54
N LYS A 439 39.74 -26.25 4.46
CA LYS A 439 39.49 -27.01 3.22
C LYS A 439 38.00 -27.16 2.92
N TRP A 440 37.15 -26.78 3.86
CA TRP A 440 35.71 -26.78 3.70
C TRP A 440 35.20 -25.34 3.61
N SER A 441 34.27 -25.11 2.67
CA SER A 441 33.53 -23.86 2.57
C SER A 441 32.03 -24.18 2.64
N PRO A 442 31.21 -23.30 3.24
CA PRO A 442 29.77 -23.46 3.18
C PRO A 442 29.29 -23.49 1.71
N PRO A 443 28.21 -24.23 1.40
CA PRO A 443 27.59 -24.16 0.09
C PRO A 443 27.06 -22.73 -0.17
N ASN A 444 27.28 -22.24 -1.40
CA ASN A 444 26.86 -20.90 -1.86
C ASN A 444 25.37 -20.81 -2.15
#